data_AF-A0A7V8XF70-F1
#
_entry.id   AF-A0A7V8XF70-F1
#
_cell.length_a   1.000
_cell.length_b   1.000
_cell.length_c   1.000
_cell.angle_alpha   90.00
_cell.angle_beta   90.00
_cell.angle_gamma   90.00
#
_symmetry.space_group_name_H-M   'P 1'
#
loop_
_entity.id
_entity.type
_entity.pdbx_description
1 polymer ?
#
loop_
_entity_poly.entity_id
_entity_poly.type
_entity_poly.pdbx_seq_one_letter_code
_entity_poly.pdbx_strand_id
1 'polypeptide(L)'
;MAHGMVFLGFGKYVRADRIYALEPIVGDDRGNGRRTLVWVEGIPEPIVASRTQETILEEIDESTESGSVGRRRSRRGALMRHPQLFDAE
;
A
#
# COMPACT_ATOMS: atom_id res chain seq x y z
N MET A 1 10.93 17.15 2.31
CA MET A 1 9.89 16.47 1.51
C MET A 1 9.12 15.59 2.49
N ALA A 2 7.81 15.74 2.58
CA ALA A 2 7.00 14.90 3.47
C ALA A 2 6.66 13.61 2.72
N HIS A 3 7.08 12.47 3.25
CA HIS A 3 6.77 11.16 2.69
C HIS A 3 5.69 10.50 3.55
N GLY A 4 4.72 9.88 2.89
CA GLY A 4 3.59 9.22 3.54
C GLY A 4 3.94 7.92 4.28
N MET A 5 2.89 7.32 4.84
CA MET A 5 2.93 5.99 5.46
C MET A 5 2.47 4.94 4.46
N VAL A 6 3.16 3.81 4.42
CA VAL A 6 2.89 2.67 3.53
C VAL A 6 2.39 1.49 4.35
N PHE A 7 1.28 0.90 3.92
CA PHE A 7 0.66 -0.26 4.54
C PHE A 7 1.28 -1.58 4.06
N LEU A 8 1.88 -2.33 4.97
CA LEU A 8 2.55 -3.60 4.68
C LEU A 8 1.64 -4.83 4.83
N GLY A 9 0.40 -4.62 5.30
CA GLY A 9 -0.53 -5.69 5.66
C GLY A 9 -0.52 -6.03 7.16
N PHE A 10 -1.56 -6.72 7.63
CA PHE A 10 -1.73 -7.12 9.04
C PHE A 10 -1.59 -5.97 10.06
N GLY A 11 -2.03 -4.76 9.69
CA GLY A 11 -1.95 -3.58 10.57
C GLY A 11 -0.56 -2.94 10.67
N LYS A 12 0.44 -3.42 9.92
CA LYS A 12 1.80 -2.88 9.92
C LYS A 12 1.92 -1.71 8.94
N TYR A 13 2.60 -0.65 9.37
CA TYR A 13 2.88 0.54 8.56
C TYR A 13 4.33 0.96 8.74
N VAL A 14 4.91 1.51 7.68
CA VAL A 14 6.26 2.08 7.68
C VAL A 14 6.27 3.40 6.93
N ARG A 15 7.24 4.26 7.22
CA ARG A 15 7.45 5.49 6.46
C ARG A 15 8.06 5.17 5.11
N ALA A 16 7.51 5.73 4.03
CA ALA A 16 8.00 5.54 2.67
C ALA A 16 9.47 5.95 2.52
N ASP A 17 9.89 7.06 3.15
CA ASP A 17 11.27 7.56 3.06
C ASP A 17 12.33 6.71 3.76
N ARG A 18 11.92 5.72 4.55
CA ARG A 18 12.83 4.89 5.33
C ARG A 18 12.98 3.47 4.80
N ILE A 19 12.28 3.15 3.72
CA ILE A 19 12.39 1.83 3.09
C ILE A 19 13.62 1.84 2.17
N TYR A 20 14.58 0.95 2.43
CA TYR A 20 15.79 0.84 1.61
C TYR A 20 15.78 -0.32 0.64
N ALA A 21 15.07 -1.40 0.96
CA ALA A 21 14.97 -2.55 0.10
C ALA A 21 13.68 -3.34 0.31
N LEU A 22 13.24 -4.01 -0.75
CA LEU A 22 12.13 -4.94 -0.76
C LEU A 22 12.63 -6.26 -1.37
N GLU A 23 12.47 -7.35 -0.64
CA GLU A 23 12.86 -8.69 -1.09
C GLU A 23 11.64 -9.61 -1.13
N PRO A 24 11.24 -10.12 -2.31
CA PRO A 24 10.16 -11.08 -2.41
C PRO A 24 10.55 -12.41 -1.73
N ILE A 25 9.66 -12.94 -0.91
CA ILE A 25 9.86 -14.25 -0.29
C ILE A 25 9.50 -15.32 -1.33
N VAL A 26 10.47 -16.17 -1.64
CA VAL A 26 10.38 -17.28 -2.60
C VAL A 26 10.55 -18.62 -1.90
N GLY A 27 10.10 -19.70 -2.55
CA GLY A 27 10.25 -21.07 -2.03
C GLY A 27 9.29 -21.42 -0.89
N ASP A 28 9.63 -22.49 -0.17
CA ASP A 28 8.81 -23.08 0.90
C ASP A 28 8.62 -22.14 2.11
N ASP A 29 9.52 -21.17 2.29
CA ASP A 29 9.47 -20.16 3.36
C ASP A 29 8.33 -19.13 3.24
N ARG A 30 7.60 -19.16 2.12
CA ARG A 30 6.53 -18.20 1.82
C ARG A 30 5.36 -18.28 2.82
N GLY A 31 5.15 -19.43 3.45
CA GLY A 31 4.09 -19.63 4.43
C GLY A 31 2.72 -19.09 3.98
N ASN A 32 1.79 -18.88 4.91
CA ASN A 32 0.55 -18.15 4.61
C ASN A 32 0.73 -16.66 4.94
N GLY A 33 0.59 -15.80 3.93
CA GLY A 33 0.59 -14.35 4.13
C GLY A 33 1.97 -13.69 4.31
N ARG A 34 3.09 -14.37 4.02
CA ARG A 34 4.41 -13.74 3.90
C ARG A 34 4.73 -13.59 2.42
N ARG A 35 4.87 -12.35 1.94
CA ARG A 35 5.10 -12.07 0.52
C ARG A 35 6.41 -11.34 0.29
N THR A 36 6.77 -10.41 1.18
CA THR A 36 7.92 -9.52 0.98
C THR A 36 8.59 -9.21 2.32
N LEU A 37 9.91 -9.20 2.37
CA LEU A 37 10.72 -8.64 3.45
C LEU A 37 10.99 -7.16 3.15
N VAL A 38 10.71 -6.30 4.12
CA VAL A 38 10.84 -4.85 3.99
C VAL A 38 11.96 -4.38 4.90
N TRP A 39 13.03 -3.86 4.30
CA TRP A 39 14.20 -3.35 5.02
C TRP A 39 14.03 -1.86 5.30
N VAL A 40 14.08 -1.49 6.58
CA VAL A 40 13.79 -0.13 7.06
C VAL A 40 14.97 0.44 7.83
N GLU A 41 15.26 1.72 7.62
CA GLU A 41 16.27 2.45 8.37
C GLU A 41 16.11 2.27 9.89
N GLY A 42 17.19 1.86 10.55
CA GLY A 42 17.26 1.72 12.01
C GLY A 42 16.60 0.46 12.57
N ILE A 43 16.08 -0.44 11.72
CA ILE A 43 15.54 -1.73 12.15
C ILE A 43 16.49 -2.84 11.69
N PRO A 44 17.07 -3.63 12.62
CA PRO A 44 18.07 -4.64 12.27
C PRO A 44 17.47 -5.84 11.54
N GLU A 45 16.19 -6.15 11.77
CA GLU A 45 15.48 -7.26 11.14
C GLU A 45 14.42 -6.75 10.16
N PRO A 46 14.24 -7.39 8.99
CA PRO A 46 13.26 -6.94 8.02
C PRO A 46 11.84 -7.15 8.52
N ILE A 47 10.95 -6.23 8.17
CA ILE A 47 9.52 -6.37 8.46
C ILE A 47 8.88 -7.26 7.40
N VAL A 48 8.30 -8.37 7.84
CA VAL A 48 7.53 -9.26 6.96
C VAL A 48 6.20 -8.61 6.60
N ALA A 49 6.01 -8.37 5.31
CA ALA A 49 4.80 -7.86 4.69
C ALA A 49 3.99 -8.99 4.03
N SER A 50 2.67 -8.81 4.00
CA SER A 50 1.74 -9.73 3.33
C SER A 50 1.39 -9.31 1.91
N ARG A 51 1.93 -8.17 1.47
CA ARG A 51 1.76 -7.62 0.12
C ARG A 51 3.02 -7.88 -0.70
N THR A 52 2.85 -7.95 -2.01
CA THR A 52 3.96 -8.11 -2.95
C THR A 52 4.80 -6.83 -3.02
N GLN A 53 6.05 -6.98 -3.45
CA GLN A 53 6.95 -5.86 -3.71
C GLN A 53 6.31 -4.82 -4.64
N GLU A 54 5.66 -5.25 -5.72
CA GLU A 54 5.02 -4.37 -6.70
C GLU A 54 4.00 -3.44 -6.05
N THR A 55 3.06 -4.00 -5.29
CA THR A 55 2.03 -3.21 -4.61
C THR A 55 2.61 -2.26 -3.55
N ILE A 56 3.71 -2.64 -2.89
CA ILE A 56 4.39 -1.77 -1.93
C ILE A 56 5.07 -0.61 -2.66
N LEU A 57 5.72 -0.87 -3.81
CA LEU A 57 6.35 0.16 -4.63
C LEU A 57 5.33 1.18 -5.17
N GLU A 58 4.19 0.71 -5.67
CA GLU A 58 3.09 1.59 -6.11
C GLU A 58 2.65 2.53 -4.97
N GLU A 59 2.52 2.03 -3.74
CA GLU A 59 2.10 2.83 -2.61
C GLU A 59 3.18 3.82 -2.12
N ILE A 60 4.47 3.46 -2.24
CA ILE A 60 5.60 4.38 -1.97
C ILE A 60 5.57 5.56 -2.96
N ASP A 61 5.33 5.27 -4.24
CA ASP A 61 5.22 6.28 -5.30
C ASP A 61 4.04 7.22 -5.02
N GLU A 62 2.85 6.64 -4.78
CA GLU A 62 1.65 7.40 -4.39
C GLU A 62 1.89 8.26 -3.13
N SER A 63 2.63 7.74 -2.15
CA SER A 63 2.96 8.44 -0.89
C SER A 63 3.95 9.58 -1.08
N THR A 64 4.76 9.55 -2.13
CA THR A 64 5.74 10.58 -2.49
C THR A 64 5.06 11.71 -3.27
N GLU A 65 4.11 11.37 -4.14
CA GLU A 65 3.26 12.35 -4.84
C GLU A 65 2.23 13.02 -3.90
N SER A 66 1.88 12.35 -2.79
CA SER A 66 0.86 12.80 -1.83
C SER A 66 1.25 13.96 -0.91
N GLY A 67 2.25 14.77 -1.28
CA GLY A 67 2.43 16.14 -0.74
C GLY A 67 1.21 17.05 -0.95
N SER A 68 0.20 16.56 -1.67
CA SER A 68 -1.19 17.03 -1.66
C SER A 68 -2.11 15.81 -1.80
N VAL A 69 -3.37 15.88 -1.36
CA VAL A 69 -4.45 14.93 -1.75
C VAL A 69 -4.72 13.74 -0.81
N GLY A 70 -5.28 14.04 0.36
CA GLY A 70 -6.27 13.17 1.03
C GLY A 70 -7.57 12.97 0.23
N ARG A 71 -7.53 12.71 -1.09
CA ARG A 71 -8.71 12.77 -1.98
C ARG A 71 -8.98 11.53 -2.85
N ARG A 72 -8.15 10.48 -2.87
CA ARG A 72 -8.40 9.31 -3.74
C ARG A 72 -9.23 8.19 -3.13
N ARG A 73 -9.32 8.05 -1.80
CA ARG A 73 -10.14 6.98 -1.18
C ARG A 73 -11.65 7.15 -1.37
N SER A 74 -12.13 8.32 -1.76
CA SER A 74 -13.56 8.56 -2.02
C SER A 74 -14.03 8.19 -3.44
N ARG A 75 -13.13 7.89 -4.40
CA ARG A 75 -13.54 7.71 -5.81
C ARG A 75 -13.79 6.27 -6.27
N ARG A 76 -13.48 5.25 -5.47
CA ARG A 76 -13.86 3.85 -5.81
C ARG A 76 -15.21 3.40 -5.25
N GLY A 77 -15.84 4.18 -4.37
CA GLY A 77 -17.14 3.85 -3.76
C GLY A 77 -18.35 4.54 -4.40
N ALA A 78 -18.16 5.49 -5.31
CA ALA A 78 -19.25 6.36 -5.81
C ALA A 78 -19.83 5.95 -7.18
N LEU A 79 -19.52 4.75 -7.68
CA LEU A 79 -20.03 4.25 -8.98
C LEU A 79 -21.04 3.09 -8.85
N MET A 80 -21.57 2.85 -7.64
CA MET A 80 -22.73 1.99 -7.44
C MET A 80 -23.71 2.63 -6.45
N ARG A 81 -24.53 3.57 -6.93
CA ARG A 81 -25.92 3.86 -6.51
C ARG A 81 -26.40 5.17 -7.12
N HIS A 82 -26.86 5.12 -8.37
CA HIS A 82 -28.05 5.89 -8.75
C HIS A 82 -28.73 5.32 -10.02
N PRO A 83 -29.42 4.17 -9.93
CA PRO A 83 -30.38 3.79 -10.96
C PRO A 83 -31.72 4.42 -10.60
N GLN A 84 -32.02 5.61 -11.12
CA GLN A 84 -33.38 6.11 -11.35
C GLN A 84 -33.35 7.54 -11.91
N LEU A 85 -33.01 7.64 -13.19
CA LEU A 85 -33.53 8.73 -14.01
C LEU A 85 -34.09 8.09 -15.27
N PHE A 86 -35.17 7.33 -15.09
CA PHE A 86 -36.10 7.07 -16.18
C PHE A 86 -37.12 8.20 -16.11
N ASP A 87 -37.12 9.04 -17.15
CA ASP A 87 -38.23 9.89 -17.52
C ASP A 87 -39.53 9.05 -17.58
N ALA A 88 -40.59 9.56 -16.97
CA ALA A 88 -41.96 9.23 -17.33
C ALA A 88 -42.79 10.51 -17.11
N GLU A 89 -43.52 10.83 -18.18
CA GLU A 89 -44.42 11.97 -18.47
C GLU A 89 -45.20 12.59 -17.30
#